data_AF-A0A8C3BPF4-F1
#
_entry.id   AF-A0A8C3BPF4-F1
#
_cell.length_a   1.000
_cell.length_b   1.000
_cell.length_c   1.000
_cell.angle_alpha   90.00
_cell.angle_beta   90.00
_cell.angle_gamma   90.00
#
_symmetry.space_group_name_H-M   'P 1'
#
loop_
_entity.id
_entity.type
_entity.pdbx_description
1 polymer ?
#
loop_
_entity_poly.entity_id
_entity_poly.type
_entity_poly.pdbx_seq_one_letter_code
_entity_poly.pdbx_strand_id
1 'polypeptide(L)'
;MELHILEHRLRVASIAKESIQLFTYGLIKLAFLSSKTRCKFFSLTETPEDYTIIVDEEGFLELPSSEHLSVADATWLALNVVSGGGGFSGSQPIGVTKIAKSVIAPLADQNISVFMLSTYQTDFILVRERDLPFVMHTLAAEFTILRVVNGETVAADDLGITNGFVKPKLVQRPVIHPLSSPSNMFCVTSLDPDTLPTVATLLMDVMFYSNGVKDSVVGNEDSGHIRFFSFSLIEGYISLVMDVQTQQRFPNNLLFTSASGELWKMVRIGGQPLGFDECGIVAQISEPLAAADIPAYYISTFKFDHALVSLKAASLGHGRSFGPFSWEKNHDENNISHPENSWRGLRCDAVALCHRLLNQVQSYPEVKPYEGLSFLENHGDFLTFPVSSSASLSSVRNSHQPSPFSYSRGQRWQALQSVLHLWGNRLAPTAPCCLHLLLPAWP
;
A
#
# COMPACT_ATOMS: atom_id res chain seq x y z
N MET A 1 -21.11 -13.47 5.52
CA MET A 1 -19.79 -13.80 4.93
C MET A 1 -18.85 -14.19 6.07
N GLU A 2 -17.58 -14.50 5.82
CA GLU A 2 -16.61 -14.72 6.91
C GLU A 2 -15.62 -13.55 6.98
N LEU A 3 -15.31 -13.12 8.21
CA LEU A 3 -14.26 -12.16 8.51
C LEU A 3 -13.18 -12.87 9.32
N HIS A 4 -11.97 -12.95 8.77
CA HIS A 4 -10.85 -13.65 9.38
C HIS A 4 -9.90 -12.62 10.02
N ILE A 5 -9.78 -12.64 11.33
CA ILE A 5 -8.74 -11.93 12.09
C ILE A 5 -7.48 -12.78 12.01
N LEU A 6 -6.46 -12.31 11.30
CA LEU A 6 -5.24 -13.07 11.08
C LEU A 6 -4.33 -13.08 12.32
N GLU A 7 -3.40 -14.03 12.39
CA GLU A 7 -2.46 -14.18 13.52
C GLU A 7 -1.34 -13.11 13.56
N HIS A 8 -1.33 -12.17 12.60
CA HIS A 8 -0.27 -11.17 12.45
C HIS A 8 -0.52 -9.93 13.31
N ARG A 9 0.37 -9.71 14.29
CA ARG A 9 0.53 -8.43 15.00
C ARG A 9 1.54 -7.58 14.24
N LEU A 10 1.09 -6.46 13.68
CA LEU A 10 1.81 -5.66 12.69
C LEU A 10 2.27 -4.31 13.24
N ARG A 11 3.46 -3.89 12.82
CA ARG A 11 3.99 -2.53 12.98
C ARG A 11 3.96 -1.83 11.62
N VAL A 12 3.49 -0.59 11.61
CA VAL A 12 3.58 0.31 10.45
C VAL A 12 4.70 1.32 10.73
N ALA A 13 5.65 1.45 9.80
CA ALA A 13 6.82 2.30 9.93
C ALA A 13 7.15 3.02 8.63
N SER A 14 8.00 4.05 8.71
CA SER A 14 8.51 4.83 7.57
C SER A 14 10.00 5.06 7.73
N ILE A 15 10.74 4.74 6.67
CA ILE A 15 12.18 4.94 6.54
C ILE A 15 12.43 6.16 5.63
N ALA A 16 13.18 7.13 6.14
CA ALA A 16 13.60 8.29 5.34
C ALA A 16 14.42 7.87 4.11
N LYS A 17 14.14 8.49 2.95
CA LYS A 17 14.70 8.13 1.64
C LYS A 17 16.23 8.07 1.62
N GLU A 18 16.85 9.10 2.19
CA GLU A 18 18.28 9.29 2.30
C GLU A 18 18.98 8.20 3.13
N SER A 19 18.24 7.54 4.02
CA SER A 19 18.77 6.61 5.02
C SER A 19 18.47 5.15 4.73
N ILE A 20 17.83 4.83 3.60
CA ILE A 20 17.49 3.45 3.18
C ILE A 20 18.69 2.48 3.19
N GLN A 21 19.90 3.01 2.98
CA GLN A 21 21.16 2.25 3.04
C GLN A 21 21.39 1.59 4.41
N LEU A 22 21.00 2.25 5.51
CA LEU A 22 21.11 1.73 6.88
C LEU A 22 20.21 0.51 7.11
N PHE A 23 19.06 0.46 6.44
CA PHE A 23 18.05 -0.60 6.59
C PHE A 23 18.21 -1.73 5.55
N THR A 24 19.03 -1.51 4.51
CA THR A 24 19.14 -2.41 3.34
C THR A 24 19.46 -3.85 3.73
N TYR A 25 20.26 -4.10 4.78
CA TYR A 25 20.52 -5.46 5.28
C TYR A 25 19.25 -6.16 5.77
N GLY A 26 18.49 -5.50 6.67
CA GLY A 26 17.22 -6.03 7.19
C GLY A 26 16.18 -6.22 6.10
N LEU A 27 16.03 -5.22 5.23
CA LEU A 27 15.07 -5.26 4.12
C LEU A 27 15.40 -6.36 3.08
N ILE A 28 16.68 -6.60 2.78
CA ILE A 28 17.10 -7.73 1.94
C ILE A 28 16.79 -9.06 2.63
N LYS A 29 17.01 -9.15 3.95
CA LYS A 29 16.72 -10.36 4.72
C LYS A 29 15.23 -10.69 4.72
N LEU A 30 14.38 -9.69 4.93
CA LEU A 30 12.91 -9.80 4.88
C LEU A 30 12.40 -10.15 3.47
N ALA A 31 12.87 -9.46 2.43
CA ALA A 31 12.37 -9.61 1.08
C ALA A 31 12.84 -10.88 0.35
N PHE A 32 14.11 -11.29 0.53
CA PHE A 32 14.75 -12.32 -0.29
C PHE A 32 15.28 -13.53 0.48
N LEU A 33 15.35 -13.47 1.82
CA LEU A 33 15.93 -14.52 2.66
C LEU A 33 14.93 -15.02 3.71
N SER A 34 13.69 -15.32 3.29
CA SER A 34 12.62 -15.84 4.16
C SER A 34 13.08 -16.94 5.13
N SER A 35 13.89 -17.90 4.66
CA SER A 35 14.52 -18.95 5.48
C SER A 35 15.50 -18.48 6.59
N LYS A 36 15.72 -17.17 6.74
CA LYS A 36 16.62 -16.54 7.73
C LYS A 36 15.89 -15.66 8.74
N THR A 37 14.58 -15.49 8.62
CA THR A 37 13.71 -14.74 9.53
C THR A 37 12.48 -15.58 9.89
N ARG A 38 11.72 -15.16 10.91
CA ARG A 38 10.40 -15.74 11.22
C ARG A 38 9.24 -14.89 10.70
N CYS A 39 9.54 -13.75 10.06
CA CYS A 39 8.57 -12.88 9.42
C CYS A 39 7.69 -13.65 8.43
N LYS A 40 6.37 -13.58 8.63
CA LYS A 40 5.33 -14.08 7.73
C LYS A 40 4.62 -12.95 6.99
N PHE A 41 4.62 -11.73 7.51
CA PHE A 41 3.97 -10.57 6.91
C PHE A 41 4.98 -9.45 6.71
N PHE A 42 5.37 -9.19 5.46
CA PHE A 42 6.22 -8.07 5.09
C PHE A 42 5.66 -7.33 3.87
N SER A 43 5.59 -6.01 3.95
CA SER A 43 5.32 -5.12 2.83
C SER A 43 6.24 -3.91 2.90
N LEU A 44 6.76 -3.49 1.74
CA LEU A 44 7.53 -2.28 1.53
C LEU A 44 6.89 -1.52 0.38
N THR A 45 6.42 -0.31 0.67
CA THR A 45 5.91 0.63 -0.34
C THR A 45 6.81 1.86 -0.40
N GLU A 46 7.50 2.00 -1.51
CA GLU A 46 8.27 3.18 -1.86
C GLU A 46 7.33 4.27 -2.41
N THR A 47 7.39 5.46 -1.83
CA THR A 47 6.73 6.70 -2.29
C THR A 47 7.80 7.70 -2.78
N PRO A 48 7.45 8.95 -3.18
CA PRO A 48 8.45 10.01 -3.26
C PRO A 48 9.02 10.41 -1.89
N GLU A 49 8.22 10.32 -0.83
CA GLU A 49 8.55 10.90 0.48
C GLU A 49 9.27 9.94 1.44
N ASP A 50 9.12 8.63 1.29
CA ASP A 50 9.70 7.61 2.16
C ASP A 50 9.65 6.19 1.56
N TYR A 51 10.09 5.22 2.37
CA TYR A 51 9.71 3.82 2.27
C TYR A 51 8.82 3.47 3.46
N THR A 52 7.53 3.26 3.21
CA THR A 52 6.63 2.71 4.23
C THR A 52 6.84 1.21 4.34
N ILE A 53 6.96 0.72 5.57
CA ILE A 53 7.07 -0.70 5.91
C ILE A 53 5.85 -1.13 6.73
N ILE A 54 5.24 -2.23 6.36
CA ILE A 54 4.24 -2.94 7.18
C ILE A 54 4.83 -4.32 7.45
N VAL A 55 5.11 -4.62 8.70
CA VAL A 55 5.83 -5.85 9.06
C VAL A 55 5.31 -6.43 10.37
N ASP A 56 5.29 -7.75 10.51
CA ASP A 56 4.99 -8.39 11.79
C ASP A 56 6.08 -8.14 12.85
N GLU A 57 5.77 -8.45 14.12
CA GLU A 57 6.69 -8.25 15.24
C GLU A 57 8.02 -9.00 15.09
N GLU A 58 8.06 -10.14 14.39
CA GLU A 58 9.30 -10.89 14.15
C GLU A 58 10.17 -10.22 13.08
N GLY A 59 9.57 -9.76 11.99
CA GLY A 59 10.28 -9.02 10.95
C GLY A 59 10.69 -7.62 11.38
N PHE A 60 9.95 -7.00 12.31
CA PHE A 60 10.31 -5.70 12.89
C PHE A 60 11.66 -5.74 13.62
N LEU A 61 12.02 -6.88 14.24
CA LEU A 61 13.32 -7.08 14.90
C LEU A 61 14.52 -7.07 13.93
N GLU A 62 14.28 -7.23 12.62
CA GLU A 62 15.33 -7.16 11.59
C GLU A 62 15.67 -5.71 11.19
N LEU A 63 14.89 -4.72 11.65
CA LEU A 63 15.12 -3.31 11.36
C LEU A 63 15.95 -2.66 12.50
N PRO A 64 17.09 -2.01 12.19
CA PRO A 64 17.88 -1.33 13.20
C PRO A 64 17.14 -0.10 13.77
N SER A 65 17.23 0.10 15.09
CA SER A 65 16.77 1.33 15.73
C SER A 65 17.58 2.54 15.21
N SER A 66 16.88 3.58 14.76
CA SER A 66 17.48 4.78 14.17
C SER A 66 16.50 5.94 14.22
N GLU A 67 17.00 7.18 14.30
CA GLU A 67 16.17 8.40 14.18
C GLU A 67 15.50 8.53 12.80
N HIS A 68 16.00 7.80 11.80
CA HIS A 68 15.43 7.76 10.45
C HIS A 68 14.29 6.74 10.27
N LEU A 69 13.90 6.03 11.34
CA LEU A 69 12.76 5.11 11.37
C LEU A 69 11.63 5.72 12.21
N SER A 70 10.61 6.27 11.54
CA SER A 70 9.35 6.64 12.20
C SER A 70 8.48 5.39 12.34
N VAL A 71 7.82 5.19 13.48
CA VAL A 71 6.97 4.02 13.73
C VAL A 71 5.64 4.50 14.29
N ALA A 72 4.53 3.93 13.81
CA ALA A 72 3.22 4.18 14.39
C ALA A 72 3.14 3.59 15.81
N ASP A 73 2.55 4.35 16.73
CA ASP A 73 2.45 3.97 18.15
C ASP A 73 1.62 2.69 18.36
N ALA A 74 0.63 2.46 17.50
CA ALA A 74 -0.25 1.30 17.58
C ALA A 74 0.38 0.03 16.99
N THR A 75 0.10 -1.11 17.64
CA THR A 75 0.12 -2.42 16.98
C THR A 75 -1.19 -2.61 16.21
N TRP A 76 -1.09 -3.15 15.00
CA TRP A 76 -2.22 -3.36 14.10
C TRP A 76 -2.48 -4.86 13.91
N LEU A 77 -3.73 -5.22 13.66
CA LEU A 77 -4.17 -6.56 13.32
C LEU A 77 -4.71 -6.55 11.89
N ALA A 78 -4.31 -7.51 11.08
CA ALA A 78 -4.85 -7.68 9.73
C ALA A 78 -6.17 -8.46 9.76
N LEU A 79 -7.18 -7.90 9.10
CA LEU A 79 -8.45 -8.55 8.81
C LEU A 79 -8.49 -8.92 7.31
N ASN A 80 -9.08 -10.06 6.99
CA ASN A 80 -9.35 -10.49 5.61
C ASN A 80 -10.81 -10.91 5.48
N VAL A 81 -11.46 -10.56 4.36
CA VAL A 81 -12.87 -10.91 4.10
C VAL A 81 -12.93 -12.08 3.13
N VAL A 82 -13.54 -13.19 3.56
CA VAL A 82 -13.73 -14.38 2.73
C VAL A 82 -15.21 -14.51 2.39
N SER A 83 -15.53 -14.41 1.09
CA SER A 83 -16.88 -14.62 0.60
C SER A 83 -17.12 -16.12 0.36
N GLY A 84 -17.88 -16.75 1.23
CA GLY A 84 -18.14 -18.20 1.23
C GLY A 84 -18.93 -18.65 0.00
N GLY A 85 -18.23 -18.97 -1.09
CA GLY A 85 -18.83 -19.28 -2.39
C GLY A 85 -17.99 -20.23 -3.26
N GLY A 86 -17.78 -21.46 -2.77
CA GLY A 86 -17.52 -22.65 -3.61
C GLY A 86 -16.21 -22.70 -4.42
N GLY A 87 -15.15 -23.27 -3.81
CA GLY A 87 -14.03 -23.88 -4.53
C GLY A 87 -12.81 -22.99 -4.79
N PHE A 88 -11.61 -23.58 -4.64
CA PHE A 88 -10.29 -22.97 -4.89
C PHE A 88 -9.99 -22.75 -6.40
N SER A 89 -11.00 -22.36 -7.18
CA SER A 89 -10.95 -22.28 -8.64
C SER A 89 -11.57 -20.97 -9.13
N GLY A 90 -10.82 -19.86 -9.03
CA GLY A 90 -11.15 -18.63 -9.75
C GLY A 90 -11.82 -17.51 -8.94
N SER A 91 -11.60 -17.45 -7.63
CA SER A 91 -11.97 -16.26 -6.83
C SER A 91 -11.18 -15.04 -7.31
N GLN A 92 -11.81 -14.20 -8.14
CA GLN A 92 -11.32 -12.86 -8.45
C GLN A 92 -11.05 -12.09 -7.16
N PRO A 93 -9.93 -11.36 -7.02
CA PRO A 93 -9.63 -10.57 -5.83
C PRO A 93 -10.83 -9.73 -5.40
N ILE A 94 -11.10 -9.74 -4.09
CA ILE A 94 -12.18 -8.94 -3.50
C ILE A 94 -11.63 -7.53 -3.30
N GLY A 95 -11.55 -6.75 -4.39
CA GLY A 95 -11.11 -5.35 -4.34
C GLY A 95 -11.99 -4.48 -3.43
N VAL A 96 -11.41 -3.42 -2.88
CA VAL A 96 -11.94 -2.62 -1.76
C VAL A 96 -13.39 -2.17 -1.93
N THR A 97 -13.83 -1.95 -3.16
CA THR A 97 -15.20 -1.52 -3.48
C THR A 97 -16.25 -2.59 -3.19
N LYS A 98 -15.90 -3.87 -3.18
CA LYS A 98 -16.80 -4.96 -2.76
C LYS A 98 -17.03 -4.99 -1.24
N ILE A 99 -16.05 -4.55 -0.45
CA ILE A 99 -16.12 -4.47 1.03
C ILE A 99 -16.46 -3.07 1.55
N ALA A 100 -16.60 -2.08 0.66
CA ALA A 100 -16.88 -0.68 1.02
C ALA A 100 -18.13 -0.54 1.91
N LYS A 101 -19.22 -1.20 1.54
CA LYS A 101 -20.52 -1.09 2.24
C LYS A 101 -20.63 -1.96 3.50
N SER A 102 -19.99 -3.13 3.52
CA SER A 102 -20.13 -4.13 4.59
C SER A 102 -19.02 -4.06 5.64
N VAL A 103 -17.86 -3.46 5.32
CA VAL A 103 -16.73 -3.34 6.26
C VAL A 103 -16.28 -1.89 6.41
N ILE A 104 -15.90 -1.22 5.32
CA ILE A 104 -15.22 0.08 5.41
C ILE A 104 -16.16 1.17 5.98
N ALA A 105 -17.39 1.25 5.47
CA ALA A 105 -18.38 2.24 5.92
C ALA A 105 -18.87 1.99 7.37
N PRO A 106 -19.23 0.75 7.79
CA PRO A 106 -19.57 0.48 9.19
C PRO A 106 -18.45 0.82 10.19
N LEU A 107 -17.19 0.51 9.86
CA LEU A 107 -16.04 0.88 10.70
C LEU A 107 -15.87 2.40 10.78
N ALA A 108 -16.04 3.11 9.66
CA ALA A 108 -16.01 4.57 9.64
C ALA A 108 -17.15 5.21 10.47
N ASP A 109 -18.36 4.64 10.45
CA ASP A 109 -19.50 5.11 11.26
C ASP A 109 -19.28 4.98 12.78
N GLN A 110 -18.48 4.01 13.21
CA GLN A 110 -18.08 3.85 14.61
C GLN A 110 -16.78 4.59 14.96
N ASN A 111 -16.24 5.44 14.07
CA ASN A 111 -14.96 6.14 14.23
C ASN A 111 -13.79 5.17 14.50
N ILE A 112 -13.77 4.04 13.80
CA ILE A 112 -12.65 3.10 13.80
C ILE A 112 -11.74 3.44 12.63
N SER A 113 -10.49 3.80 12.95
CA SER A 113 -9.45 4.07 11.95
C SER A 113 -8.99 2.76 11.32
N VAL A 114 -8.78 2.77 10.01
CA VAL A 114 -8.34 1.64 9.21
C VAL A 114 -7.15 2.03 8.34
N PHE A 115 -6.23 1.09 8.14
CA PHE A 115 -5.10 1.24 7.23
C PHE A 115 -5.18 0.12 6.19
N MET A 116 -5.14 0.44 4.90
CA MET A 116 -5.43 -0.55 3.85
C MET A 116 -4.17 -1.06 3.18
N LEU A 117 -4.10 -2.38 2.96
CA LEU A 117 -3.10 -3.00 2.09
C LEU A 117 -3.77 -3.95 1.11
N SER A 118 -4.12 -3.43 -0.06
CA SER A 118 -4.41 -4.26 -1.23
C SER A 118 -3.18 -4.94 -1.77
N THR A 119 -3.34 -6.22 -2.13
CA THR A 119 -2.35 -7.04 -2.83
C THR A 119 -2.97 -7.68 -4.07
N TYR A 120 -2.17 -8.39 -4.86
CA TYR A 120 -2.66 -9.20 -5.98
C TYR A 120 -3.61 -10.32 -5.51
N GLN A 121 -3.40 -10.84 -4.30
CA GLN A 121 -4.14 -11.98 -3.75
C GLN A 121 -5.44 -11.55 -3.06
N THR A 122 -5.36 -10.58 -2.14
CA THR A 122 -6.49 -10.08 -1.35
C THR A 122 -6.27 -8.66 -0.82
N ASP A 123 -7.30 -8.08 -0.22
CA ASP A 123 -7.26 -6.81 0.48
C ASP A 123 -7.22 -7.03 1.99
N PHE A 124 -6.15 -6.57 2.64
CA PHE A 124 -6.04 -6.57 4.09
C PHE A 124 -6.55 -5.24 4.65
N ILE A 125 -7.49 -5.31 5.60
CA ILE A 125 -7.91 -4.16 6.41
C ILE A 125 -7.16 -4.23 7.73
N LEU A 126 -6.25 -3.30 7.99
CA LEU A 126 -5.53 -3.23 9.26
C LEU A 126 -6.32 -2.35 10.23
N VAL A 127 -6.60 -2.88 11.40
CA VAL A 127 -7.24 -2.17 12.53
C VAL A 127 -6.28 -2.14 13.72
N ARG A 128 -6.35 -1.11 14.56
CA ARG A 128 -5.52 -1.05 15.77
C ARG A 128 -5.98 -2.13 16.74
N GLU A 129 -5.04 -2.84 17.39
CA GLU A 129 -5.35 -3.94 18.30
C GLU A 129 -6.31 -3.53 19.43
N ARG A 130 -6.19 -2.29 19.93
CA ARG A 130 -7.07 -1.69 20.95
C ARG A 130 -8.53 -1.49 20.47
N ASP A 131 -8.75 -1.37 19.17
CA ASP A 131 -10.07 -1.12 18.58
C ASP A 131 -10.80 -2.44 18.20
N LEU A 132 -10.11 -3.59 18.26
CA LEU A 132 -10.66 -4.90 17.87
C LEU A 132 -12.02 -5.24 18.53
N PRO A 133 -12.28 -4.95 19.83
CA PRO A 133 -13.59 -5.22 20.41
C PRO A 133 -14.72 -4.45 19.72
N PHE A 134 -14.47 -3.20 19.31
CA PHE A 134 -15.42 -2.38 18.57
C PHE A 134 -15.60 -2.88 17.14
N VAL A 135 -14.50 -3.29 16.47
CA VAL A 135 -14.53 -3.93 15.15
C VAL A 135 -15.43 -5.16 15.17
N MET A 136 -15.25 -6.06 16.13
CA MET A 136 -16.01 -7.31 16.20
C MET A 136 -17.49 -7.05 16.45
N HIS A 137 -17.84 -6.16 17.39
CA HIS A 137 -19.24 -5.76 17.60
C HIS A 137 -19.87 -5.14 16.34
N THR A 138 -19.13 -4.27 15.65
CA THR A 138 -19.61 -3.56 14.45
C THR A 138 -19.93 -4.52 13.30
N LEU A 139 -19.12 -5.57 13.13
CA LEU A 139 -19.21 -6.47 11.97
C LEU A 139 -19.94 -7.80 12.26
N ALA A 140 -20.17 -8.16 13.52
CA ALA A 140 -20.83 -9.42 13.92
C ALA A 140 -22.27 -9.58 13.37
N ALA A 141 -22.93 -8.49 12.95
CA ALA A 141 -24.25 -8.55 12.33
C ALA A 141 -24.24 -9.09 10.89
N GLU A 142 -23.12 -8.96 10.16
CA GLU A 142 -22.99 -9.37 8.74
C GLU A 142 -21.99 -10.52 8.51
N PHE A 143 -21.09 -10.74 9.46
CA PHE A 143 -19.97 -11.68 9.35
C PHE A 143 -19.93 -12.70 10.48
N THR A 144 -19.70 -13.96 10.10
CA THR A 144 -19.11 -14.94 11.03
C THR A 144 -17.66 -14.52 11.25
N ILE A 145 -17.32 -14.08 12.46
CA ILE A 145 -15.97 -13.63 12.80
C ILE A 145 -15.16 -14.82 13.30
N LEU A 146 -14.08 -15.12 12.58
CA LEU A 146 -13.13 -16.17 12.87
C LEU A 146 -11.77 -15.54 13.21
N ARG A 147 -10.99 -16.20 14.06
CA ARG A 147 -9.60 -15.87 14.35
C ARG A 147 -8.71 -17.00 13.85
N VAL A 148 -7.62 -16.65 13.19
CA VAL A 148 -6.55 -17.60 12.86
C VAL A 148 -5.63 -17.72 14.09
N VAL A 149 -5.37 -18.94 14.55
CA VAL A 149 -4.46 -19.25 15.65
C VAL A 149 -3.63 -20.48 15.26
N ASN A 150 -2.31 -20.29 15.12
CA ASN A 150 -1.38 -21.33 14.64
C ASN A 150 -1.77 -21.89 13.26
N GLY A 151 -2.35 -21.06 12.40
CA GLY A 151 -2.91 -21.45 11.10
C GLY A 151 -4.28 -22.14 11.13
N GLU A 152 -4.88 -22.41 12.29
CA GLU A 152 -6.24 -22.96 12.39
C GLU A 152 -7.28 -21.84 12.61
N THR A 153 -8.44 -21.94 11.95
CA THR A 153 -9.54 -20.99 12.10
C THR A 153 -10.48 -21.41 13.24
N VAL A 154 -10.53 -20.60 14.30
CA VAL A 154 -11.45 -20.76 15.44
C VAL A 154 -12.50 -19.65 15.44
N ALA A 155 -13.64 -19.86 16.08
CA ALA A 155 -14.59 -18.77 16.33
C ALA A 155 -13.94 -17.68 17.20
N ALA A 156 -14.19 -16.41 16.89
CA ALA A 156 -13.75 -15.32 17.76
C ALA A 156 -14.67 -15.23 18.98
N ASP A 157 -14.09 -15.25 20.19
CA ASP A 157 -14.83 -15.05 21.43
C ASP A 157 -15.47 -13.65 21.49
N ASP A 158 -16.72 -13.58 21.96
CA ASP A 158 -17.40 -12.31 22.20
C ASP A 158 -16.75 -11.58 23.39
N LEU A 159 -16.18 -10.41 23.12
CA LEU A 159 -15.54 -9.56 24.14
C LEU A 159 -16.54 -8.71 24.95
N GLY A 160 -17.85 -8.91 24.74
CA GLY A 160 -18.89 -8.50 25.69
C GLY A 160 -19.12 -6.99 25.81
N ILE A 161 -18.71 -6.19 24.82
CA ILE A 161 -18.94 -4.74 24.84
C ILE A 161 -20.35 -4.42 24.36
N THR A 162 -21.14 -3.80 25.24
CA THR A 162 -22.53 -3.41 24.99
C THR A 162 -22.80 -1.91 25.15
N ASN A 163 -21.83 -1.14 25.68
CA ASN A 163 -22.00 0.28 26.01
C ASN A 163 -21.11 1.16 25.12
N GLY A 164 -21.68 2.22 24.55
CA GLY A 164 -20.97 3.26 23.79
C GLY A 164 -21.23 3.27 22.28
N PHE A 165 -21.84 2.21 21.73
CA PHE A 165 -22.12 2.14 20.29
C PHE A 165 -23.22 3.11 19.86
N VAL A 166 -22.94 3.87 18.80
CA VAL A 166 -23.93 4.70 18.12
C VAL A 166 -24.60 3.84 17.06
N LYS A 167 -25.95 3.87 16.96
CA LYS A 167 -26.64 3.16 15.87
C LYS A 167 -26.07 3.62 14.52
N PRO A 168 -25.80 2.70 13.57
CA PRO A 168 -25.37 3.07 12.22
C PRO A 168 -26.30 4.13 11.63
N LYS A 169 -25.73 5.26 11.24
CA LYS A 169 -26.43 6.30 10.50
C LYS A 169 -25.87 6.30 9.10
N LEU A 170 -26.71 6.48 8.08
CA LEU A 170 -26.23 6.71 6.73
C LEU A 170 -25.60 8.11 6.67
N VAL A 171 -24.29 8.19 6.94
CA VAL A 171 -23.54 9.45 6.89
C VAL A 171 -23.11 9.72 5.45
N GLN A 172 -23.46 10.89 4.90
CA GLN A 172 -22.81 11.38 3.69
C GLN A 172 -21.39 11.82 4.03
N ARG A 173 -20.39 11.16 3.43
CA ARG A 173 -18.97 11.46 3.63
C ARG A 173 -18.41 12.12 2.36
N PRO A 174 -18.45 13.46 2.25
CA PRO A 174 -17.80 14.14 1.13
C PRO A 174 -16.29 13.90 1.19
N VAL A 175 -15.63 13.86 0.04
CA VAL A 175 -14.16 13.85 -0.01
C VAL A 175 -13.64 15.20 0.48
N ILE A 176 -12.93 15.19 1.62
CA ILE A 176 -12.34 16.38 2.23
C ILE A 176 -10.85 16.53 1.92
N HIS A 177 -10.17 15.42 1.60
CA HIS A 177 -8.75 15.42 1.25
C HIS A 177 -8.54 15.74 -0.24
N PRO A 178 -7.55 16.58 -0.59
CA PRO A 178 -7.26 16.87 -1.98
C PRO A 178 -6.73 15.60 -2.68
N LEU A 179 -7.10 15.46 -3.95
CA LEU A 179 -6.75 14.31 -4.77
C LEU A 179 -5.79 14.74 -5.88
N SER A 180 -4.86 13.84 -6.22
CA SER A 180 -3.97 13.99 -7.37
C SER A 180 -3.92 12.67 -8.15
N SER A 181 -3.68 12.73 -9.47
CA SER A 181 -3.49 11.53 -10.28
C SER A 181 -2.24 11.69 -11.14
N PRO A 182 -1.15 10.99 -10.82
CA PRO A 182 0.07 11.07 -11.60
C PRO A 182 -0.10 10.37 -12.95
N SER A 183 0.65 10.80 -13.96
CA SER A 183 0.63 10.32 -15.36
C SER A 183 0.83 8.82 -15.52
N ASN A 184 1.48 8.14 -14.56
CA ASN A 184 1.73 6.70 -14.57
C ASN A 184 0.47 5.87 -14.89
N MET A 185 0.73 4.74 -15.53
CA MET A 185 -0.13 3.56 -15.48
C MET A 185 0.59 2.50 -14.65
N PHE A 186 -0.15 1.83 -13.77
CA PHE A 186 0.37 0.81 -12.87
C PHE A 186 -0.14 -0.58 -13.27
N CYS A 187 0.67 -1.60 -13.01
CA CYS A 187 0.24 -2.99 -13.00
C CYS A 187 0.27 -3.53 -11.56
N VAL A 188 -0.71 -4.36 -11.23
CA VAL A 188 -0.73 -5.18 -10.01
C VAL A 188 -0.48 -6.62 -10.43
N THR A 189 0.54 -7.24 -9.87
CA THR A 189 1.06 -8.53 -10.34
C THR A 189 1.58 -9.38 -9.18
N SER A 190 1.67 -10.69 -9.40
CA SER A 190 2.28 -11.67 -8.50
C SER A 190 3.51 -12.28 -9.14
N LEU A 191 4.37 -12.89 -8.32
CA LEU A 191 5.57 -13.61 -8.74
C LEU A 191 5.61 -14.95 -8.01
N ASP A 192 6.08 -16.00 -8.68
CA ASP A 192 6.33 -17.29 -8.03
C ASP A 192 7.53 -17.15 -7.07
N PRO A 193 7.38 -17.46 -5.76
CA PRO A 193 8.48 -17.43 -4.79
C PRO A 193 9.72 -18.22 -5.21
N ASP A 194 9.57 -19.34 -5.93
CA ASP A 194 10.70 -20.12 -6.43
C ASP A 194 11.44 -19.42 -7.58
N THR A 195 10.78 -18.47 -8.26
CA THR A 195 11.39 -17.62 -9.30
C THR A 195 11.94 -16.30 -8.79
N LEU A 196 11.56 -15.86 -7.57
CA LEU A 196 12.11 -14.65 -6.92
C LEU A 196 13.65 -14.54 -6.99
N PRO A 197 14.44 -15.62 -6.77
CA PRO A 197 15.90 -15.56 -6.88
C PRO A 197 16.41 -15.11 -8.27
N THR A 198 15.64 -15.34 -9.35
CA THR A 198 16.03 -14.98 -10.72
C THR A 198 15.91 -13.48 -11.01
N VAL A 199 15.05 -12.77 -10.28
CA VAL A 199 14.80 -11.33 -10.41
C VAL A 199 15.25 -10.52 -9.19
N ALA A 200 15.88 -11.16 -8.21
CA ALA A 200 16.31 -10.52 -6.97
C ALA A 200 17.24 -9.31 -7.20
N THR A 201 18.17 -9.39 -8.16
CA THR A 201 19.06 -8.26 -8.50
C THR A 201 18.30 -7.07 -9.11
N LEU A 202 17.31 -7.35 -9.97
CA LEU A 202 16.42 -6.32 -10.53
C LEU A 202 15.55 -5.70 -9.43
N LEU A 203 14.96 -6.50 -8.55
CA LEU A 203 14.16 -6.02 -7.43
C LEU A 203 14.99 -5.18 -6.46
N MET A 204 16.22 -5.60 -6.12
CA MET A 204 17.14 -4.78 -5.31
C MET A 204 17.47 -3.45 -5.99
N ASP A 205 17.73 -3.44 -7.31
CA ASP A 205 17.96 -2.21 -8.07
C ASP A 205 16.73 -1.29 -8.07
N VAL A 206 15.53 -1.85 -8.29
CA VAL A 206 14.27 -1.10 -8.22
C VAL A 206 14.05 -0.55 -6.81
N MET A 207 14.14 -1.36 -5.75
CA MET A 207 13.81 -0.96 -4.38
C MET A 207 14.82 0.02 -3.78
N PHE A 208 16.12 -0.14 -4.03
CA PHE A 208 17.16 0.55 -3.25
C PHE A 208 18.05 1.49 -4.06
N TYR A 209 18.19 1.29 -5.37
CA TYR A 209 19.19 2.00 -6.19
C TYR A 209 18.60 2.87 -7.32
N SER A 210 17.34 2.65 -7.71
CA SER A 210 16.63 3.44 -8.74
C SER A 210 16.25 4.86 -8.30
N ASN A 211 16.68 5.31 -7.11
CA ASN A 211 16.57 6.71 -6.67
C ASN A 211 17.53 7.61 -7.46
N GLY A 212 17.04 8.11 -8.59
CA GLY A 212 17.55 9.31 -9.25
C GLY A 212 18.89 9.16 -9.97
N VAL A 213 18.81 9.09 -11.31
CA VAL A 213 19.57 10.10 -12.06
C VAL A 213 19.19 11.44 -11.44
N LYS A 214 20.14 12.16 -10.82
CA LYS A 214 19.88 13.54 -10.42
C LYS A 214 19.34 14.25 -11.64
N ASP A 215 18.11 14.75 -11.58
CA ASP A 215 17.63 15.64 -12.62
C ASP A 215 18.67 16.72 -12.82
N SER A 216 19.10 16.85 -14.06
CA SER A 216 20.09 17.81 -14.45
C SER A 216 19.63 19.18 -13.96
N VAL A 217 20.58 19.95 -13.42
CA VAL A 217 20.48 21.40 -13.42
C VAL A 217 19.96 21.81 -14.80
N VAL A 218 18.84 22.54 -14.84
CA VAL A 218 17.92 22.73 -15.99
C VAL A 218 16.73 21.74 -16.03
N GLY A 219 15.72 22.10 -15.23
CA GLY A 219 14.27 21.88 -15.33
C GLY A 219 13.68 20.84 -16.29
N ASN A 220 12.97 19.87 -15.69
CA ASN A 220 11.75 19.31 -16.28
C ASN A 220 10.77 18.82 -15.19
N GLU A 221 10.06 19.74 -14.52
CA GLU A 221 8.97 19.41 -13.57
C GLU A 221 7.73 18.76 -14.25
N ASP A 222 7.80 18.50 -15.55
CA ASP A 222 6.67 18.34 -16.47
C ASP A 222 6.39 16.87 -16.86
N SER A 223 7.03 15.89 -16.21
CA SER A 223 6.73 14.47 -16.47
C SER A 223 5.33 14.07 -15.96
N GLY A 224 4.87 14.72 -14.88
CA GLY A 224 3.64 14.36 -14.16
C GLY A 224 3.67 12.95 -13.56
N HIS A 225 4.79 12.23 -13.61
CA HIS A 225 4.93 10.88 -13.06
C HIS A 225 5.28 10.92 -11.57
N ILE A 226 4.78 9.94 -10.80
CA ILE A 226 5.17 9.68 -9.42
C ILE A 226 6.15 8.49 -9.37
N ARG A 227 7.04 8.52 -8.37
CA ARG A 227 7.76 7.32 -7.92
C ARG A 227 6.85 6.54 -6.97
N PHE A 228 6.36 5.38 -7.39
CA PHE A 228 5.60 4.48 -6.53
C PHE A 228 5.93 3.02 -6.88
N PHE A 229 6.35 2.24 -5.89
CA PHE A 229 6.63 0.82 -6.04
C PHE A 229 6.28 0.09 -4.74
N SER A 230 5.43 -0.94 -4.80
CA SER A 230 5.10 -1.78 -3.65
C SER A 230 5.56 -3.21 -3.87
N PHE A 231 6.22 -3.79 -2.86
CA PHE A 231 6.57 -5.20 -2.76
C PHE A 231 5.97 -5.75 -1.47
N SER A 232 5.21 -6.83 -1.55
CA SER A 232 4.72 -7.57 -0.38
C SER A 232 5.12 -9.04 -0.50
N LEU A 233 5.57 -9.62 0.61
CA LEU A 233 5.74 -11.05 0.83
C LEU A 233 4.94 -11.41 2.09
N ILE A 234 3.75 -11.98 1.89
CA ILE A 234 2.79 -12.28 2.97
C ILE A 234 2.36 -13.74 2.86
N GLU A 235 2.62 -14.52 3.91
CA GLU A 235 2.35 -15.96 4.00
C GLU A 235 2.95 -16.78 2.83
N GLY A 236 4.07 -16.30 2.30
CA GLY A 236 4.74 -16.89 1.13
C GLY A 236 4.24 -16.36 -0.22
N TYR A 237 3.14 -15.61 -0.28
CA TYR A 237 2.65 -14.99 -1.51
C TYR A 237 3.36 -13.67 -1.79
N ILE A 238 3.84 -13.49 -3.02
CA ILE A 238 4.44 -12.23 -3.47
C ILE A 238 3.38 -11.39 -4.21
N SER A 239 3.33 -10.10 -3.89
CA SER A 239 2.60 -9.11 -4.67
C SER A 239 3.49 -7.93 -4.99
N LEU A 240 3.41 -7.45 -6.23
CA LEU A 240 4.11 -6.28 -6.72
C LEU A 240 3.12 -5.28 -7.31
N VAL A 241 3.31 -4.00 -6.99
CA VAL A 241 2.64 -2.88 -7.65
C VAL A 241 3.72 -1.96 -8.19
N MET A 242 3.74 -1.76 -9.51
CA MET A 242 4.77 -0.97 -10.17
C MET A 242 4.22 -0.28 -11.42
N ASP A 243 4.90 0.76 -11.88
CA ASP A 243 4.57 1.40 -13.15
C ASP A 243 4.99 0.51 -14.35
N VAL A 244 4.37 0.74 -15.51
CA VAL A 244 4.63 -0.03 -16.74
C VAL A 244 6.10 0.02 -17.21
N GLN A 245 6.83 1.12 -16.98
CA GLN A 245 8.24 1.22 -17.37
C GLN A 245 9.12 0.34 -16.47
N THR A 246 8.83 0.31 -15.16
CA THR A 246 9.45 -0.64 -14.23
C THR A 246 9.10 -2.09 -14.58
N GLN A 247 7.85 -2.39 -14.94
CA GLN A 247 7.41 -3.73 -15.37
C GLN A 247 8.19 -4.25 -16.59
N GLN A 248 8.44 -3.39 -17.59
CA GLN A 248 9.17 -3.74 -18.82
C GLN A 248 10.63 -4.17 -18.57
N ARG A 249 11.17 -3.92 -17.37
CA ARG A 249 12.51 -4.37 -16.97
C ARG A 249 12.55 -5.85 -16.57
N PHE A 250 11.41 -6.46 -16.24
CA PHE A 250 11.33 -7.86 -15.83
C PHE A 250 11.45 -8.81 -17.03
N PRO A 251 12.06 -9.99 -16.87
CA PRO A 251 12.03 -11.03 -17.90
C PRO A 251 10.60 -11.45 -18.23
N ASN A 252 10.34 -11.70 -19.51
CA ASN A 252 9.05 -12.16 -19.99
C ASN A 252 8.60 -13.45 -19.28
N ASN A 253 7.28 -13.58 -19.08
CA ASN A 253 6.61 -14.76 -18.51
C ASN A 253 6.92 -15.11 -17.04
N LEU A 254 7.68 -14.29 -16.30
CA LEU A 254 7.87 -14.47 -14.84
C LEU A 254 6.75 -13.82 -14.01
N LEU A 255 6.22 -12.70 -14.47
CA LEU A 255 5.18 -11.94 -13.75
C LEU A 255 3.78 -12.51 -14.06
N PHE A 256 3.06 -12.92 -13.02
CA PHE A 256 1.65 -13.27 -13.11
C PHE A 256 0.81 -11.99 -13.10
N THR A 257 0.33 -11.58 -14.27
CA THR A 257 -0.66 -10.50 -14.40
C THR A 257 -2.07 -11.08 -14.52
N SER A 258 -3.10 -10.28 -14.24
CA SER A 258 -4.45 -10.67 -14.65
C SER A 258 -4.50 -10.92 -16.16
N ALA A 259 -5.23 -11.94 -16.59
CA ALA A 259 -5.27 -12.40 -17.99
C ALA A 259 -5.80 -11.32 -18.97
N SER A 260 -6.35 -10.22 -18.45
CA SER A 260 -6.89 -9.11 -19.21
C SER A 260 -5.84 -8.00 -19.52
N GLY A 261 -4.61 -8.12 -19.01
CA GLY A 261 -3.56 -7.10 -19.18
C GLY A 261 -3.96 -5.74 -18.60
N GLU A 262 -4.67 -5.75 -17.48
CA GLU A 262 -5.32 -4.55 -16.94
C GLU A 262 -4.33 -3.60 -16.27
N LEU A 263 -4.38 -2.34 -16.71
CA LEU A 263 -3.61 -1.24 -16.17
C LEU A 263 -4.49 -0.34 -15.33
N TRP A 264 -3.91 0.12 -14.23
CA TRP A 264 -4.58 0.82 -13.15
C TRP A 264 -4.09 2.26 -13.09
N LYS A 265 -5.01 3.19 -12.84
CA LYS A 265 -4.69 4.60 -12.68
C LYS A 265 -4.72 4.97 -11.21
N MET A 266 -3.66 5.62 -10.75
CA MET A 266 -3.56 6.04 -9.36
C MET A 266 -4.34 7.32 -9.11
N VAL A 267 -5.06 7.35 -7.99
CA VAL A 267 -5.55 8.53 -7.30
C VAL A 267 -4.85 8.54 -5.94
N ARG A 268 -3.93 9.49 -5.75
CA ARG A 268 -3.27 9.74 -4.47
C ARG A 268 -4.11 10.72 -3.66
N ILE A 269 -4.32 10.40 -2.40
CA ILE A 269 -5.23 11.09 -1.47
C ILE A 269 -4.42 11.71 -0.33
N GLY A 270 -4.71 12.98 -0.03
CA GLY A 270 -4.05 13.74 1.02
C GLY A 270 -3.07 14.79 0.46
N GLY A 271 -3.18 16.02 0.97
CA GLY A 271 -2.28 17.14 0.63
C GLY A 271 -1.20 17.39 1.68
N GLN A 272 -1.35 16.75 2.84
CA GLN A 272 -0.43 16.69 3.98
C GLN A 272 -0.50 15.25 4.54
N PRO A 273 0.44 14.82 5.41
CA PRO A 273 0.37 13.50 6.03
C PRO A 273 -0.95 13.27 6.77
N LEU A 274 -1.65 12.19 6.43
CA LEU A 274 -2.98 11.85 6.96
C LEU A 274 -2.95 11.38 8.42
N GLY A 275 -1.83 10.81 8.87
CA GLY A 275 -1.72 10.20 10.19
C GLY A 275 -2.49 8.88 10.31
N PHE A 276 -2.81 8.49 11.56
CA PHE A 276 -3.38 7.16 11.87
C PHE A 276 -4.68 7.21 12.69
N ASP A 277 -5.16 8.40 13.07
CA ASP A 277 -6.34 8.58 13.91
C ASP A 277 -7.58 9.06 13.14
N GLU A 278 -7.41 9.68 11.97
CA GLU A 278 -8.53 10.14 11.16
C GLU A 278 -9.29 8.95 10.55
N CYS A 279 -10.62 8.97 10.71
CA CYS A 279 -11.49 7.87 10.31
C CYS A 279 -12.26 8.20 9.03
N GLY A 280 -12.56 7.18 8.23
CA GLY A 280 -13.43 7.31 7.05
C GLY A 280 -12.79 7.87 5.79
N ILE A 281 -11.47 8.13 5.74
CA ILE A 281 -10.76 8.51 4.51
C ILE A 281 -10.97 7.46 3.41
N VAL A 282 -10.76 6.18 3.75
CA VAL A 282 -11.01 5.05 2.84
C VAL A 282 -12.50 4.95 2.46
N ALA A 283 -13.43 5.28 3.35
CA ALA A 283 -14.86 5.27 3.06
C ALA A 283 -15.23 6.34 2.00
N GLN A 284 -14.76 7.58 2.18
CA GLN A 284 -14.98 8.71 1.24
C GLN A 284 -14.59 8.38 -0.22
N ILE A 285 -13.61 7.50 -0.42
CA ILE A 285 -13.14 7.07 -1.75
C ILE A 285 -13.81 5.77 -2.19
N SER A 286 -13.88 4.76 -1.32
CA SER A 286 -14.37 3.42 -1.67
C SER A 286 -15.88 3.36 -1.88
N GLU A 287 -16.68 4.14 -1.15
CA GLU A 287 -18.14 4.20 -1.29
C GLU A 287 -18.62 4.71 -2.67
N PRO A 288 -18.17 5.86 -3.19
CA PRO A 288 -18.59 6.33 -4.52
C PRO A 288 -18.06 5.43 -5.64
N LEU A 289 -16.87 4.84 -5.50
CA LEU A 289 -16.37 3.87 -6.47
C LEU A 289 -17.22 2.58 -6.46
N ALA A 290 -17.65 2.11 -5.29
CA ALA A 290 -18.57 0.98 -5.16
C ALA A 290 -19.99 1.29 -5.67
N ALA A 291 -20.47 2.53 -5.51
CA ALA A 291 -21.74 2.98 -6.08
C ALA A 291 -21.71 3.04 -7.63
N ALA A 292 -20.52 3.25 -8.21
CA ALA A 292 -20.28 3.26 -9.65
C ALA A 292 -19.82 1.90 -10.24
N ASP A 293 -19.76 0.84 -9.42
CA ASP A 293 -19.22 -0.49 -9.77
C ASP A 293 -17.81 -0.45 -10.40
N ILE A 294 -16.95 0.43 -9.89
CA ILE A 294 -15.56 0.58 -10.33
C ILE A 294 -14.66 -0.28 -9.42
N PRO A 295 -13.95 -1.28 -9.95
CA PRO A 295 -12.93 -1.99 -9.18
C PRO A 295 -11.78 -1.06 -8.80
N ALA A 296 -11.33 -1.17 -7.55
CA ALA A 296 -10.14 -0.49 -7.07
C ALA A 296 -9.32 -1.39 -6.13
N TYR A 297 -8.01 -1.21 -6.17
CA TYR A 297 -7.11 -1.56 -5.07
C TYR A 297 -6.80 -0.30 -4.25
N TYR A 298 -6.44 -0.46 -2.98
CA TYR A 298 -6.16 0.63 -2.06
C TYR A 298 -4.92 0.33 -1.21
N ILE A 299 -3.92 1.20 -1.27
CA ILE A 299 -2.68 1.08 -0.48
C ILE A 299 -2.48 2.36 0.33
N SER A 300 -2.65 2.24 1.63
CA SER A 300 -2.24 3.24 2.60
C SER A 300 -0.73 3.20 2.78
N THR A 301 -0.10 4.37 2.83
CA THR A 301 1.30 4.54 3.22
C THR A 301 1.38 5.38 4.49
N PHE A 302 2.55 5.50 5.10
CA PHE A 302 2.73 6.20 6.38
C PHE A 302 2.25 7.67 6.36
N LYS A 303 2.16 8.27 5.16
CA LYS A 303 1.75 9.67 4.98
C LYS A 303 0.49 9.82 4.10
N PHE A 304 0.27 8.96 3.10
CA PHE A 304 -0.75 9.19 2.07
C PHE A 304 -1.45 7.90 1.66
N ASP A 305 -2.69 8.04 1.21
CA ASP A 305 -3.48 6.95 0.68
C ASP A 305 -3.41 6.92 -0.85
N HIS A 306 -3.50 5.72 -1.45
CA HIS A 306 -3.40 5.51 -2.89
C HIS A 306 -4.45 4.52 -3.37
N ALA A 307 -5.48 5.02 -4.07
CA ALA A 307 -6.44 4.18 -4.77
C ALA A 307 -5.96 3.93 -6.21
N LEU A 308 -5.98 2.68 -6.65
CA LEU A 308 -5.65 2.26 -8.01
C LEU A 308 -6.95 1.81 -8.68
N VAL A 309 -7.49 2.61 -9.60
CA VAL A 309 -8.80 2.39 -10.23
C VAL A 309 -8.68 1.80 -11.64
N SER A 310 -9.61 0.91 -12.01
CA SER A 310 -9.68 0.33 -13.36
C SER A 310 -10.17 1.36 -14.38
N LEU A 311 -9.45 1.48 -15.50
CA LEU A 311 -9.90 2.28 -16.65
C LEU A 311 -10.93 1.54 -17.54
N LYS A 312 -11.12 0.22 -17.37
CA LYS A 312 -12.07 -0.57 -18.19
C LYS A 312 -13.50 -0.46 -17.69
N ALA A 313 -13.71 -0.38 -16.38
CA ALA A 313 -15.05 -0.14 -15.81
C ALA A 313 -15.58 1.25 -16.20
N ALA A 314 -14.71 2.26 -16.20
CA ALA A 314 -15.04 3.64 -16.52
C ALA A 314 -15.66 3.85 -17.91
N SER A 315 -15.23 3.09 -18.92
CA SER A 315 -15.67 3.25 -20.31
C SER A 315 -17.01 2.57 -20.62
N LEU A 316 -17.42 1.57 -19.83
CA LEU A 316 -18.69 0.85 -20.00
C LEU A 316 -19.92 1.69 -19.61
N GLY A 317 -19.75 2.74 -18.79
CA GLY A 317 -20.82 3.65 -18.40
C GLY A 317 -21.26 4.65 -19.48
N HIS A 318 -20.52 4.78 -20.59
CA HIS A 318 -20.88 5.66 -21.71
C HIS A 318 -21.12 4.82 -22.97
N GLY A 319 -22.40 4.68 -23.36
CA GLY A 319 -22.86 3.81 -24.45
C GLY A 319 -22.39 4.20 -25.86
N ARG A 320 -21.10 4.05 -26.15
CA ARG A 320 -20.52 3.97 -27.50
C ARG A 320 -19.48 2.87 -27.52
N SER A 321 -19.82 1.74 -28.12
CA SER A 321 -18.89 0.63 -28.30
C SER A 321 -17.73 1.03 -29.22
N PHE A 322 -16.52 1.03 -28.68
CA PHE A 322 -15.33 0.79 -29.51
C PHE A 322 -15.10 -0.72 -29.55
N GLY A 323 -15.01 -1.26 -30.77
CA GLY A 323 -14.85 -2.69 -31.00
C GLY A 323 -13.51 -3.24 -30.52
N PRO A 324 -13.37 -4.56 -30.38
CA PRO A 324 -12.14 -5.18 -29.90
C PRO A 324 -10.99 -4.94 -30.88
N PHE A 325 -9.90 -4.33 -30.41
CA PHE A 325 -8.63 -4.31 -31.13
C PHE A 325 -7.98 -5.70 -31.04
N SER A 326 -7.92 -6.42 -32.16
CA SER A 326 -7.16 -7.66 -32.28
C SER A 326 -5.66 -7.35 -32.47
N TRP A 327 -4.82 -8.02 -31.70
CA TRP A 327 -3.37 -8.06 -31.93
C TRP A 327 -3.04 -9.24 -32.85
N GLU A 328 -3.29 -9.10 -34.15
CA GLU A 328 -2.72 -10.03 -35.15
C GLU A 328 -1.38 -9.49 -35.66
N LYS A 329 -0.34 -10.31 -35.52
CA LYS A 329 0.96 -10.07 -36.17
C LYS A 329 0.79 -10.22 -37.67
N ASN A 330 0.96 -9.13 -38.42
CA ASN A 330 1.45 -9.21 -39.79
C ASN A 330 2.83 -8.56 -39.87
N HIS A 331 3.82 -9.35 -40.28
CA HIS A 331 4.99 -8.82 -40.93
C HIS A 331 4.55 -8.27 -42.29
N ASP A 332 4.82 -7.00 -42.56
CA ASP A 332 5.32 -6.58 -43.86
C ASP A 332 5.96 -5.19 -43.75
N GLU A 333 6.98 -4.94 -44.58
CA GLU A 333 7.81 -3.75 -44.51
C GLU A 333 7.19 -2.55 -45.24
N ASN A 334 7.73 -1.35 -44.97
CA ASN A 334 7.48 -0.08 -45.66
C ASN A 334 6.13 0.64 -45.40
N ASN A 335 6.08 1.44 -44.32
CA ASN A 335 5.84 2.88 -44.51
C ASN A 335 6.33 3.74 -43.34
N ILE A 336 6.90 4.91 -43.64
CA ILE A 336 7.39 5.87 -42.63
C ILE A 336 6.32 6.94 -42.38
N SER A 337 5.70 6.93 -41.19
CA SER A 337 5.07 8.12 -40.61
C SER A 337 4.93 7.99 -39.08
N HIS A 338 5.15 9.08 -38.35
CA HIS A 338 5.25 9.10 -36.88
C HIS A 338 3.90 8.92 -36.16
N PRO A 339 3.81 8.12 -35.08
CA PRO A 339 2.59 7.96 -34.30
C PRO A 339 2.51 8.92 -33.08
N GLU A 340 2.50 10.24 -33.30
CA GLU A 340 2.36 11.24 -32.21
C GLU A 340 0.90 11.56 -31.81
N ASN A 341 -0.09 11.13 -32.61
CA ASN A 341 -1.48 11.65 -32.49
C ASN A 341 -2.51 10.70 -31.85
N SER A 342 -2.13 9.51 -31.37
CA SER A 342 -3.08 8.58 -30.71
C SER A 342 -3.35 8.90 -29.24
N TRP A 343 -2.38 9.52 -28.54
CA TRP A 343 -2.37 9.59 -27.07
C TRP A 343 -3.02 10.83 -26.44
N ARG A 344 -3.41 11.84 -27.23
CA ARG A 344 -3.99 13.09 -26.70
C ARG A 344 -5.40 12.94 -26.12
N GLY A 345 -6.17 11.92 -26.52
CA GLY A 345 -7.54 11.69 -26.04
C GLY A 345 -7.65 11.06 -24.64
N LEU A 346 -6.69 10.22 -24.26
CA LEU A 346 -6.75 9.42 -23.02
C LEU A 346 -6.22 10.13 -21.76
N ARG A 347 -5.63 11.33 -21.91
CA ARG A 347 -4.98 12.06 -20.80
C ARG A 347 -5.95 12.65 -19.75
N CYS A 348 -7.23 12.81 -20.08
CA CYS A 348 -8.15 13.60 -19.23
C CYS A 348 -9.09 12.76 -18.34
N ASP A 349 -9.38 11.50 -18.71
CA ASP A 349 -10.60 10.87 -18.20
C ASP A 349 -10.53 10.33 -16.78
N ALA A 350 -9.42 9.84 -16.25
CA ALA A 350 -9.43 9.27 -14.89
C ALA A 350 -9.61 10.34 -13.78
N VAL A 351 -8.89 11.46 -13.89
CA VAL A 351 -9.07 12.62 -13.00
C VAL A 351 -10.45 13.22 -13.21
N ALA A 352 -10.86 13.43 -14.46
CA ALA A 352 -12.19 13.95 -14.73
C ALA A 352 -13.31 12.96 -14.38
N LEU A 353 -13.07 11.65 -14.32
CA LEU A 353 -14.03 10.64 -13.88
C LEU A 353 -14.11 10.63 -12.35
N CYS A 354 -12.98 10.60 -11.64
CA CYS A 354 -13.00 10.76 -10.18
C CYS A 354 -13.61 12.11 -9.80
N HIS A 355 -13.23 13.23 -10.41
CA HIS A 355 -13.91 14.51 -10.19
C HIS A 355 -15.37 14.52 -10.68
N ARG A 356 -15.77 13.85 -11.78
CA ARG A 356 -17.19 13.80 -12.18
C ARG A 356 -18.02 12.95 -11.21
N LEU A 357 -17.50 11.81 -10.76
CA LEU A 357 -18.14 10.95 -9.75
C LEU A 357 -18.23 11.66 -8.40
N LEU A 358 -17.16 12.31 -7.96
CA LEU A 358 -17.12 13.04 -6.69
C LEU A 358 -17.92 14.36 -6.72
N ASN A 359 -17.97 15.06 -7.87
CA ASN A 359 -18.87 16.19 -8.06
C ASN A 359 -20.34 15.74 -8.18
N GLN A 360 -20.62 14.55 -8.73
CA GLN A 360 -21.98 13.97 -8.71
C GLN A 360 -22.44 13.59 -7.30
N VAL A 361 -21.52 13.19 -6.41
CA VAL A 361 -21.82 13.00 -4.98
C VAL A 361 -22.19 14.32 -4.28
N GLN A 362 -21.67 15.45 -4.76
CA GLN A 362 -22.06 16.78 -4.27
C GLN A 362 -23.40 17.30 -4.84
N SER A 363 -24.00 16.62 -5.82
CA SER A 363 -25.24 17.05 -6.49
C SER A 363 -26.45 16.17 -6.17
N TYR A 364 -26.77 16.01 -4.88
CA TYR A 364 -28.12 15.64 -4.42
C TYR A 364 -28.73 16.83 -3.66
N PRO A 365 -30.05 17.10 -3.80
CA PRO A 365 -30.64 18.37 -3.39
C PRO A 365 -30.65 18.53 -1.87
N GLU A 366 -30.52 19.79 -1.43
CA GLU A 366 -30.61 20.20 -0.03
C GLU A 366 -31.82 19.58 0.66
N VAL A 367 -31.59 18.84 1.74
CA VAL A 367 -32.63 18.54 2.71
C VAL A 367 -32.99 19.86 3.39
N LYS A 368 -34.17 20.40 3.05
CA LYS A 368 -34.69 21.62 3.69
C LYS A 368 -34.63 21.47 5.21
N PRO A 369 -34.15 22.50 5.94
CA PRO A 369 -34.15 22.43 7.40
C PRO A 369 -35.59 22.31 7.91
N TYR A 370 -35.81 21.34 8.79
CA TYR A 370 -37.06 21.23 9.55
C TYR A 370 -37.13 22.41 10.52
N GLU A 371 -38.10 23.32 10.30
CA GLU A 371 -38.51 24.24 11.35
C GLU A 371 -39.26 23.47 12.44
N GLY A 372 -38.90 23.72 13.71
CA GLY A 372 -39.67 23.26 14.86
C GLY A 372 -38.90 22.38 15.82
N LEU A 373 -38.25 23.01 16.81
CA LEU A 373 -38.52 22.76 18.23
C LEU A 373 -37.83 23.84 19.07
N SER A 374 -38.63 24.70 19.68
CA SER A 374 -38.20 25.63 20.72
C SER A 374 -37.76 24.86 21.96
N PHE A 375 -36.59 25.21 22.51
CA PHE A 375 -36.19 24.80 23.86
C PHE A 375 -35.95 26.01 24.74
N LEU A 376 -36.36 25.88 26.00
CA LEU A 376 -36.46 26.99 26.94
C LEU A 376 -35.11 27.55 27.38
N GLU A 377 -35.08 28.86 27.60
CA GLU A 377 -34.13 29.52 28.48
C GLU A 377 -34.24 28.94 29.90
N ASN A 378 -33.10 28.76 30.58
CA ASN A 378 -33.06 28.89 32.04
C ASN A 378 -31.67 29.32 32.53
N HIS A 379 -31.67 30.07 33.62
CA HIS A 379 -30.53 30.86 34.13
C HIS A 379 -29.59 30.07 35.06
N GLY A 380 -28.38 30.64 35.26
CA GLY A 380 -27.52 30.39 36.43
C GLY A 380 -26.53 29.23 36.29
N ASP A 381 -25.29 29.29 36.77
CA ASP A 381 -24.64 30.32 37.61
C ASP A 381 -23.15 30.49 37.33
N PHE A 382 -22.61 31.64 37.75
CA PHE A 382 -21.19 31.93 37.86
C PHE A 382 -20.50 31.02 38.89
N LEU A 383 -19.22 30.67 38.66
CA LEU A 383 -18.18 30.79 39.69
C LEU A 383 -16.78 30.91 39.04
N THR A 384 -15.89 31.65 39.69
CA THR A 384 -14.61 32.12 39.12
C THR A 384 -13.41 31.75 40.00
N PHE A 385 -12.34 31.23 39.36
CA PHE A 385 -10.92 31.38 39.73
C PHE A 385 -10.45 30.83 41.12
N PRO A 386 -9.15 30.45 41.32
CA PRO A 386 -7.98 31.28 41.02
C PRO A 386 -6.74 30.62 40.39
N VAL A 387 -5.84 31.53 39.99
CA VAL A 387 -4.48 31.33 39.47
C VAL A 387 -3.50 31.10 40.64
N SER A 388 -2.43 30.33 40.41
CA SER A 388 -1.20 30.42 41.20
C SER A 388 0.06 30.31 40.33
N SER A 389 1.09 31.09 40.67
CA SER A 389 2.23 31.48 39.85
C SER A 389 3.59 30.86 40.23
N SER A 390 4.60 31.09 39.36
CA SER A 390 6.08 31.05 39.57
C SER A 390 6.80 29.69 39.42
N ALA A 391 8.10 29.58 39.04
CA ALA A 391 9.05 30.62 38.61
C ALA A 391 10.23 30.10 37.72
N SER A 392 10.47 30.80 36.59
CA SER A 392 11.75 31.34 36.04
C SER A 392 13.15 30.66 36.19
N LEU A 393 14.02 30.94 35.19
CA LEU A 393 15.50 30.80 35.13
C LEU A 393 16.05 29.41 34.72
N SER A 394 17.12 29.25 33.93
CA SER A 394 17.93 30.23 33.16
C SER A 394 18.80 29.56 32.06
N SER A 395 19.18 30.37 31.06
CA SER A 395 20.17 30.15 29.99
C SER A 395 21.48 29.42 30.37
N VAL A 396 21.97 28.56 29.46
CA VAL A 396 23.40 28.41 29.12
C VAL A 396 23.56 28.33 27.58
N ARG A 397 24.71 28.79 27.06
CA ARG A 397 25.02 28.99 25.63
C ARG A 397 26.21 28.09 25.21
N ASN A 398 26.44 27.98 23.89
CA ASN A 398 27.65 27.45 23.22
C ASN A 398 27.87 25.93 23.32
N SER A 399 28.59 25.26 22.42
CA SER A 399 28.90 25.46 20.98
C SER A 399 29.77 24.28 20.53
N HIS A 400 29.57 23.68 19.34
CA HIS A 400 30.64 23.21 18.44
C HIS A 400 30.07 22.58 17.16
N GLN A 401 30.57 23.04 16.00
CA GLN A 401 30.60 22.24 14.77
C GLN A 401 31.79 21.27 14.83
N PRO A 402 31.79 20.23 13.97
CA PRO A 402 32.76 20.30 12.88
C PRO A 402 32.18 19.99 11.48
N SER A 403 32.95 20.39 10.47
CA SER A 403 32.68 20.28 9.03
C SER A 403 33.09 18.89 8.44
N PRO A 404 32.78 18.59 7.15
CA PRO A 404 32.52 17.21 6.73
C PRO A 404 33.74 16.38 6.35
N PHE A 405 33.64 15.06 6.57
CA PHE A 405 34.56 14.07 5.99
C PHE A 405 34.07 13.59 4.62
N SER A 406 34.93 13.69 3.62
CA SER A 406 34.75 13.06 2.31
C SER A 406 35.02 11.55 2.40
N TYR A 407 34.06 10.72 2.00
CA TYR A 407 34.29 9.28 1.77
C TYR A 407 34.13 8.90 0.29
N SER A 408 35.12 8.18 -0.22
CA SER A 408 35.32 7.87 -1.63
C SER A 408 34.67 6.55 -2.05
N ARG A 409 34.66 6.30 -3.38
CA ARG A 409 33.97 5.24 -4.15
C ARG A 409 34.14 3.75 -3.69
N GLY A 410 34.78 3.44 -2.56
CA GLY A 410 35.15 2.08 -2.15
C GLY A 410 34.01 1.16 -1.70
N GLN A 411 32.89 1.68 -1.18
CA GLN A 411 31.85 0.83 -0.58
C GLN A 411 30.90 0.13 -1.57
N ARG A 412 30.93 0.46 -2.87
CA ARG A 412 30.01 -0.12 -3.87
C ARG A 412 30.22 -1.62 -4.17
N TRP A 413 31.32 -2.23 -3.73
CA TRP A 413 31.65 -3.62 -4.05
C TRP A 413 31.48 -4.61 -2.89
N GLN A 414 31.49 -4.15 -1.64
CA GLN A 414 31.47 -5.05 -0.48
C GLN A 414 30.10 -5.72 -0.29
N ALA A 415 28.99 -5.00 -0.49
CA ALA A 415 27.64 -5.56 -0.39
C ALA A 415 27.40 -6.69 -1.43
N LEU A 416 27.85 -6.50 -2.67
CA LEU A 416 27.74 -7.52 -3.74
C LEU A 416 28.59 -8.75 -3.45
N GLN A 417 29.80 -8.59 -2.92
CA GLN A 417 30.65 -9.73 -2.55
C GLN A 417 30.05 -10.55 -1.40
N SER A 418 29.48 -9.91 -0.36
CA SER A 418 28.84 -10.65 0.74
C SER A 418 27.63 -11.49 0.28
N VAL A 419 26.84 -11.00 -0.68
CA VAL A 419 25.70 -11.74 -1.23
C VAL A 419 26.16 -12.94 -2.08
N LEU A 420 27.15 -12.75 -2.96
CA LEU A 420 27.73 -13.83 -3.76
C LEU A 420 28.36 -14.93 -2.89
N HIS A 421 29.05 -14.55 -1.81
CA HIS A 421 29.72 -15.50 -0.92
C HIS A 421 28.75 -16.33 -0.06
N LEU A 422 27.52 -15.83 0.16
CA LEU A 422 26.44 -16.58 0.83
C LEU A 422 25.68 -17.50 -0.13
N TRP A 423 25.58 -17.15 -1.40
CA TRP A 423 24.96 -17.99 -2.43
C TRP A 423 25.84 -19.15 -2.89
N GLY A 424 27.16 -18.96 -2.94
CA GLY A 424 28.12 -19.99 -3.42
C GLY A 424 28.15 -21.29 -2.61
N ASN A 425 27.55 -21.33 -1.40
CA ASN A 425 27.57 -22.50 -0.51
C ASN A 425 26.33 -23.43 -0.63
N ARG A 426 25.56 -23.35 -1.73
CA ARG A 426 24.44 -24.29 -2.02
C ARG A 426 24.70 -25.23 -3.21
N LEU A 427 25.87 -25.86 -3.27
CA LEU A 427 26.08 -27.11 -4.02
C LEU A 427 26.96 -28.06 -3.19
N ALA A 428 26.35 -29.08 -2.60
CA ALA A 428 27.05 -30.19 -1.95
C ALA A 428 26.96 -31.46 -2.83
N PRO A 429 28.02 -32.27 -2.94
CA PRO A 429 28.14 -33.26 -4.01
C PRO A 429 27.60 -34.65 -3.63
N THR A 430 27.09 -35.38 -4.63
CA THR A 430 26.87 -36.83 -4.53
C THR A 430 27.71 -37.59 -5.56
N ALA A 431 28.51 -38.52 -5.04
CA ALA A 431 29.26 -39.59 -5.72
C ALA A 431 30.55 -39.21 -6.49
N PRO A 432 31.64 -40.00 -6.36
CA PRO A 432 32.92 -39.78 -7.03
C PRO A 432 33.08 -40.62 -8.30
N CYS A 433 33.86 -40.12 -9.26
CA CYS A 433 34.96 -40.85 -9.93
C CYS A 433 35.56 -40.04 -11.09
N CYS A 434 36.86 -40.17 -11.28
CA CYS A 434 37.61 -39.89 -12.51
C CYS A 434 37.36 -38.56 -13.24
N LEU A 435 38.24 -37.57 -13.01
CA LEU A 435 38.98 -36.99 -14.13
C LEU A 435 40.35 -36.44 -13.71
N HIS A 436 41.38 -36.87 -14.44
CA HIS A 436 42.71 -36.28 -14.43
C HIS A 436 42.72 -35.04 -15.36
N LEU A 437 43.72 -34.15 -15.19
CA LEU A 437 44.27 -33.27 -16.23
C LEU A 437 43.34 -32.18 -16.83
N LEU A 438 43.49 -30.92 -16.36
CA LEU A 438 44.20 -29.84 -17.08
C LEU A 438 43.87 -28.45 -16.49
N LEU A 439 44.88 -27.80 -15.92
CA LEU A 439 44.96 -26.33 -15.84
C LEU A 439 45.52 -25.80 -17.17
N PRO A 440 45.12 -24.59 -17.58
CA PRO A 440 46.13 -23.60 -17.92
C PRO A 440 45.94 -22.30 -17.13
N ALA A 441 47.02 -21.52 -17.05
CA ALA A 441 47.13 -20.33 -16.21
C ALA A 441 46.93 -19.03 -17.01
N TRP A 442 46.42 -18.01 -16.30
CA TRP A 442 46.76 -16.58 -16.46
C TRP A 442 46.29 -15.87 -17.75
N PRO A 443 46.28 -14.51 -17.78
CA PRO A 443 46.70 -13.55 -16.73
C PRO A 443 45.58 -12.95 -15.89
#